data_AF-A0A1G3VG59-F1
#
_entry.id   AF-A0A1G3VG59-F1
#
_cell.length_a   1.000
_cell.length_b   1.000
_cell.length_c   1.000
_cell.angle_alpha   90.00
_cell.angle_beta   90.00
_cell.angle_gamma   90.00
#
_symmetry.space_group_name_H-M   'P 1'
#
loop_
_entity.id
_entity.type
_entity.pdbx_description
1 polymer ?
#
loop_
_entity_poly.entity_id
_entity_poly.type
_entity_poly.pdbx_seq_one_letter_code
_entity_poly.pdbx_strand_id
1 'polypeptide(L)'
;MPLLVADKNYVLLRRFSAKEQARRLTAAPLMAGALGSPWIGLENHVNYIHRPGDTLNQHEVYGLAALLNSRLLDIYFRVFNGNTQVSATELRALPLPPLDAIIEIGKKWLSMASAVENIDALIEEVLDFIPPECMMEAV
;
A
#
# COMPACT_ATOMS: atom_id res chain seq x y z
N MET A 1 -6.09 -4.73 22.21
CA MET A 1 -6.62 -5.13 20.89
C MET A 1 -6.98 -6.59 20.97
N PRO A 2 -8.09 -7.04 20.38
CA PRO A 2 -8.36 -8.48 20.28
C PRO A 2 -7.21 -9.16 19.51
N LEU A 3 -6.85 -10.36 19.95
CA LEU A 3 -5.77 -11.17 19.34
C LEU A 3 -6.10 -11.58 17.89
N LEU A 4 -7.39 -11.56 17.54
CA LEU A 4 -7.92 -11.97 16.26
C LEU A 4 -8.77 -10.85 15.65
N VAL A 5 -8.75 -10.76 14.32
CA VAL A 5 -9.63 -9.91 13.52
C VAL A 5 -10.60 -10.77 12.72
N ALA A 6 -11.76 -10.23 12.36
CA ALA A 6 -12.72 -10.96 11.53
C ALA A 6 -12.17 -11.16 10.10
N ASP A 7 -12.61 -12.22 9.42
CA ASP A 7 -12.32 -12.47 8.02
C ASP A 7 -12.95 -11.41 7.12
N LYS A 8 -12.13 -10.42 6.74
CA LYS A 8 -12.49 -9.26 5.93
C LYS A 8 -11.33 -8.91 5.02
N ASN A 9 -11.57 -7.94 4.15
CA ASN A 9 -10.53 -7.39 3.29
C ASN A 9 -9.62 -6.44 4.06
N TYR A 10 -8.32 -6.65 3.94
CA TYR A 10 -7.26 -5.86 4.56
C TYR A 10 -6.14 -5.57 3.57
N VAL A 11 -5.38 -4.51 3.84
CA VAL A 11 -4.03 -4.35 3.26
C VAL A 11 -3.03 -4.55 4.38
N LEU A 12 -2.17 -5.56 4.25
CA LEU A 12 -1.12 -5.86 5.21
C LEU A 12 0.13 -5.07 4.85
N LEU A 13 0.84 -4.54 5.86
CA LEU A 13 2.11 -3.86 5.68
C LEU A 13 3.15 -4.39 6.67
N ARG A 14 4.37 -4.61 6.18
CA ARG A 14 5.50 -4.98 7.03
C ARG A 14 5.88 -3.83 7.98
N ARG A 15 6.06 -4.10 9.29
CA ARG A 15 6.45 -3.07 10.29
C ARG A 15 7.94 -2.79 10.36
N PHE A 16 8.79 -3.68 9.86
CA PHE A 16 10.24 -3.55 9.96
C PHE A 16 10.87 -3.59 8.58
N SER A 17 11.59 -2.53 8.25
CA SER A 17 12.43 -2.44 7.07
C SER A 17 13.84 -2.03 7.48
N ALA A 18 14.86 -2.74 7.01
CA ALA A 18 16.23 -2.31 7.25
C ALA A 18 16.53 -1.00 6.48
N LYS A 19 17.45 -0.17 6.97
CA LYS A 19 17.84 1.07 6.28
C LYS A 19 18.33 0.81 4.84
N GLU A 20 18.97 -0.33 4.63
CA GLU A 20 19.57 -0.80 3.37
C GLU A 20 18.56 -1.51 2.43
N GLN A 21 17.32 -1.74 2.85
CA GLN A 21 16.33 -2.37 1.96
C GLN A 21 15.93 -1.41 0.83
N ALA A 22 15.76 -1.99 -0.36
CA ALA A 22 15.36 -1.28 -1.57
C ALA A 22 14.01 -0.54 -1.42
N ARG A 23 13.10 -1.02 -0.56
CA ARG A 23 11.83 -0.37 -0.21
C ARG A 23 11.61 -0.39 1.31
N ARG A 24 11.16 0.73 1.87
CA ARG A 24 10.69 0.85 3.28
C ARG A 24 9.26 0.34 3.43
N LEU A 25 8.44 0.59 2.42
CA LEU A 25 7.06 0.11 2.40
C LEU A 25 6.97 -1.20 1.63
N THR A 26 6.25 -2.17 2.19
CA THR A 26 5.90 -3.42 1.53
C THR A 26 4.50 -3.78 1.96
N ALA A 27 3.59 -3.72 1.01
CA ALA A 27 2.17 -3.97 1.23
C ALA A 27 1.69 -5.21 0.47
N ALA A 28 0.72 -5.92 1.04
CA ALA A 28 0.09 -7.08 0.40
C ALA A 28 -1.43 -7.04 0.56
N PRO A 29 -2.19 -7.34 -0.50
CA PRO A 29 -3.64 -7.51 -0.40
C PRO A 29 -3.96 -8.77 0.41
N LEU A 30 -4.89 -8.69 1.35
CA LEU A 30 -5.49 -9.85 2.03
C LEU A 30 -6.99 -9.80 1.79
N MET A 31 -7.49 -10.70 0.94
CA MET A 31 -8.91 -10.82 0.63
C MET A 31 -9.60 -11.74 1.64
N ALA A 32 -10.85 -11.43 1.95
CA ALA A 32 -11.70 -12.29 2.77
C ALA A 32 -11.78 -13.71 2.18
N GLY A 33 -11.78 -14.72 3.03
CA GLY A 33 -11.79 -16.13 2.66
C GLY A 33 -10.43 -16.70 2.24
N ALA A 34 -9.39 -15.88 2.04
CA ALA A 34 -8.08 -16.36 1.59
C ALA A 34 -7.40 -17.34 2.57
N LEU A 35 -7.74 -17.27 3.87
CA LEU A 35 -7.17 -18.11 4.93
C LEU A 35 -8.13 -19.19 5.43
N GLY A 36 -9.37 -19.25 4.94
CA GLY A 36 -10.33 -20.30 5.27
C GLY A 36 -10.83 -20.35 6.72
N SER A 37 -10.75 -19.24 7.47
CA SER A 37 -11.19 -19.15 8.86
C SER A 37 -11.96 -17.84 9.10
N PRO A 38 -13.05 -17.84 9.90
CA PRO A 38 -13.82 -16.63 10.21
C PRO A 38 -13.04 -15.61 11.07
N TRP A 39 -11.95 -16.06 11.70
CA TRP A 39 -11.06 -15.24 12.51
C TRP A 39 -9.62 -15.41 12.06
N ILE A 40 -8.91 -14.30 11.95
CA ILE A 40 -7.54 -14.22 11.47
C ILE A 40 -6.66 -13.69 12.60
N GLY A 41 -5.58 -14.43 12.92
CA GLY A 41 -4.51 -13.93 13.78
C GLY A 41 -3.48 -13.17 12.95
N LEU A 42 -3.35 -11.87 13.19
CA LEU A 42 -2.32 -11.05 12.57
C LEU A 42 -1.14 -10.92 13.55
N GLU A 43 0.05 -11.19 13.05
CA GLU A 43 1.29 -11.12 13.82
C GLU A 43 1.65 -9.66 14.17
N ASN A 44 2.35 -9.45 15.29
CA ASN A 44 2.61 -8.11 15.82
C ASN A 44 3.59 -7.27 14.96
N HIS A 45 4.41 -7.88 14.10
CA HIS A 45 5.30 -7.18 13.18
C HIS A 45 4.63 -6.82 11.83
N VAL A 46 3.30 -6.89 11.76
CA VAL A 46 2.48 -6.48 10.60
C VAL A 46 1.51 -5.36 11.02
N ASN A 47 1.45 -4.29 10.24
CA ASN A 47 0.34 -3.33 10.29
C ASN A 47 -0.73 -3.81 9.32
N TYR A 48 -1.99 -3.45 9.57
CA TYR A 48 -3.07 -3.69 8.62
C TYR A 48 -3.92 -2.44 8.47
N ILE A 49 -4.33 -2.16 7.23
CA ILE A 49 -5.30 -1.11 6.89
C ILE A 49 -6.65 -1.77 6.72
N HIS A 50 -7.67 -1.16 7.31
CA HIS A 50 -9.05 -1.58 7.19
C HIS A 50 -9.97 -0.35 7.13
N ARG A 51 -11.20 -0.55 6.66
CA ARG A 51 -12.25 0.47 6.77
C ARG A 51 -12.92 0.40 8.15
N PRO A 52 -12.99 1.51 8.91
CA PRO A 52 -13.77 1.55 10.13
C PRO A 52 -15.26 1.33 9.85
N GLY A 53 -15.90 0.42 10.58
CA GLY A 53 -17.35 0.17 10.47
C GLY A 53 -17.82 -0.60 9.23
N ASP A 54 -16.93 -0.91 8.28
CA ASP A 54 -17.28 -1.56 7.00
C ASP A 54 -16.11 -2.47 6.54
N THR A 55 -16.04 -2.83 5.26
CA THR A 55 -14.95 -3.57 4.62
C THR A 55 -14.43 -2.80 3.40
N LEU A 56 -13.14 -2.95 3.10
CA LEU A 56 -12.61 -2.49 1.82
C LEU A 56 -13.18 -3.36 0.70
N ASN A 57 -13.49 -2.80 -0.46
CA ASN A 57 -13.77 -3.60 -1.66
C ASN A 57 -12.47 -4.04 -2.34
N GLN A 58 -12.55 -4.98 -3.29
CA GLN A 58 -11.37 -5.53 -3.97
C GLN A 58 -10.52 -4.44 -4.64
N HIS A 59 -11.12 -3.50 -5.37
CA HIS A 59 -10.37 -2.43 -6.03
C HIS A 59 -9.65 -1.52 -5.02
N GLU A 60 -10.25 -1.25 -3.87
CA GLU A 60 -9.57 -0.48 -2.81
C GLU A 60 -8.38 -1.21 -2.22
N VAL A 61 -8.52 -2.51 -1.95
CA VAL A 61 -7.42 -3.33 -1.39
C VAL A 61 -6.22 -3.32 -2.34
N TYR A 62 -6.46 -3.60 -3.62
CA TYR A 62 -5.41 -3.63 -4.62
C TYR A 62 -4.86 -2.22 -4.89
N GLY A 63 -5.72 -1.20 -4.98
CA GLY A 63 -5.30 0.18 -5.18
C GLY A 63 -4.37 0.69 -4.07
N LEU A 64 -4.76 0.49 -2.82
CA LEU A 64 -3.94 0.83 -1.65
C LEU A 64 -2.62 0.04 -1.65
N ALA A 65 -2.66 -1.27 -1.91
CA ALA A 65 -1.46 -2.09 -1.93
C ALA A 65 -0.50 -1.68 -3.07
N ALA A 66 -0.99 -1.34 -4.26
CA ALA A 66 -0.17 -0.80 -5.34
C ALA A 66 0.47 0.53 -4.94
N LEU A 67 -0.33 1.48 -4.45
CA LEU A 67 0.13 2.80 -4.05
C LEU A 67 1.21 2.72 -2.96
N LEU A 68 1.01 1.88 -1.94
CA LEU A 68 1.97 1.69 -0.84
C LEU A 68 3.24 0.95 -1.27
N ASN A 69 3.22 0.22 -2.38
CA ASN A 69 4.40 -0.40 -2.97
C ASN A 69 5.10 0.50 -4.00
N SER A 70 4.54 1.68 -4.32
CA SER A 70 5.11 2.61 -5.30
C SER A 70 6.34 3.35 -4.78
N ARG A 71 7.23 3.72 -5.70
CA ARG A 71 8.38 4.57 -5.44
C ARG A 71 7.95 5.94 -4.90
N LEU A 72 6.83 6.49 -5.37
CA LEU A 72 6.30 7.77 -4.91
C LEU A 72 6.10 7.78 -3.38
N LEU A 73 5.35 6.82 -2.85
CA LEU A 73 5.13 6.74 -1.40
C LEU A 73 6.36 6.25 -0.65
N ASP A 74 7.22 5.42 -1.25
CA ASP A 74 8.47 5.00 -0.62
C ASP A 74 9.41 6.20 -0.39
N ILE A 75 9.57 7.08 -1.38
CA ILE A 75 10.35 8.31 -1.28
C ILE A 75 9.74 9.23 -0.22
N TYR A 76 8.42 9.47 -0.29
CA TYR A 76 7.74 10.30 0.70
C TYR A 76 7.96 9.74 2.12
N PHE A 77 7.82 8.43 2.30
CA PHE A 77 8.04 7.75 3.57
C PHE A 77 9.46 7.93 4.11
N ARG A 78 10.47 7.78 3.25
CA ARG A 78 11.88 7.96 3.64
C ARG A 78 12.22 9.38 4.09
N VAL A 79 11.56 10.40 3.52
CA VAL A 79 11.82 11.81 3.89
C VAL A 79 11.40 12.10 5.33
N PHE A 80 10.29 11.52 5.80
CA PHE A 80 9.80 11.79 7.15
C PHE A 80 10.17 10.72 8.20
N ASN A 81 10.50 9.49 7.78
CA ASN A 81 10.83 8.38 8.68
C ASN A 81 12.36 8.24 8.88
N GLY A 82 12.85 8.74 10.02
CA GLY A 82 14.29 8.68 10.38
C GLY A 82 14.78 7.32 10.92
N ASN A 83 13.88 6.34 11.14
CA ASN A 83 14.19 5.07 11.79
C ASN A 83 13.92 3.86 10.87
N THR A 84 13.92 2.64 11.40
CA THR A 84 13.66 1.39 10.63
C THR A 84 12.25 0.82 10.83
N GLN A 85 11.50 1.40 11.77
CA GLN A 85 10.16 0.96 12.12
C GLN A 85 9.12 1.75 11.32
N VAL A 86 8.11 1.04 10.82
CA VAL A 86 6.93 1.59 10.17
C VAL A 86 5.79 1.56 11.20
N SER A 87 5.54 2.70 11.86
CA SER A 87 4.49 2.79 12.87
C SER A 87 3.11 3.07 12.26
N ALA A 88 2.04 2.68 12.96
CA ALA A 88 0.67 3.01 12.55
C ALA A 88 0.38 4.52 12.60
N THR A 89 1.12 5.30 13.39
CA THR A 89 1.00 6.77 13.42
C THR A 89 1.55 7.39 12.14
N GLU A 90 2.71 6.93 11.70
CA GLU A 90 3.35 7.37 10.45
C GLU A 90 2.52 6.98 9.22
N LEU A 91 2.00 5.75 9.18
CA LEU A 91 1.13 5.32 8.09
C LEU A 91 -0.14 6.17 7.98
N ARG A 92 -0.72 6.59 9.10
CA ARG A 92 -1.90 7.48 9.11
C ARG A 92 -1.58 8.90 8.65
N ALA A 93 -0.32 9.32 8.71
CA ALA A 93 0.12 10.62 8.24
C ALA A 93 0.48 10.64 6.75
N LEU A 94 0.48 9.49 6.08
CA LEU A 94 0.74 9.42 4.64
C LEU A 94 -0.35 10.18 3.87
N PRO A 95 0.01 11.11 2.96
CA PRO A 95 -0.94 11.69 2.04
C PRO A 95 -1.40 10.60 1.07
N LEU A 96 -2.70 10.32 1.07
CA LEU A 96 -3.31 9.44 0.11
C LEU A 96 -4.07 10.28 -0.93
N PRO A 97 -4.08 9.88 -2.20
CA PRO A 97 -4.90 10.51 -3.22
C PRO A 97 -6.39 10.26 -2.92
N PRO A 98 -7.29 10.96 -3.63
CA PRO A 98 -8.73 10.72 -3.56
C PRO A 98 -9.09 9.24 -3.76
N LEU A 99 -10.19 8.80 -3.12
CA LEU A 99 -10.59 7.39 -3.09
C LEU A 99 -10.88 6.81 -4.49
N ASP A 100 -11.46 7.63 -5.37
CA ASP A 100 -11.68 7.32 -6.77
C ASP A 100 -10.38 6.98 -7.50
N ALA A 101 -9.31 7.76 -7.31
CA ALA A 101 -8.00 7.45 -7.87
C ALA A 101 -7.45 6.12 -7.33
N ILE A 102 -7.60 5.85 -6.03
CA ILE A 102 -7.20 4.56 -5.42
C ILE A 102 -7.95 3.40 -6.08
N ILE A 103 -9.26 3.55 -6.27
CA ILE A 103 -10.09 2.53 -6.93
C ILE A 103 -9.65 2.31 -8.38
N GLU A 104 -9.36 3.37 -9.13
CA GLU A 104 -8.88 3.28 -10.52
C GLU A 104 -7.52 2.56 -10.62
N ILE A 105 -6.57 2.87 -9.72
CA ILE A 105 -5.30 2.13 -9.59
C ILE A 105 -5.59 0.63 -9.41
N GLY A 106 -6.49 0.29 -8.49
CA GLY A 106 -6.83 -1.11 -8.20
C GLY A 106 -7.46 -1.84 -9.38
N LYS A 107 -8.38 -1.20 -10.10
CA LYS A 107 -8.99 -1.76 -11.32
C LYS A 107 -7.94 -2.04 -12.39
N LYS A 108 -7.09 -1.05 -12.67
CA LYS A 108 -6.03 -1.17 -13.68
C LYS A 108 -5.04 -2.26 -13.30
N TRP A 109 -4.58 -2.31 -12.06
CA TRP A 109 -3.66 -3.36 -11.61
C TRP A 109 -4.24 -4.77 -11.77
N LEU A 110 -5.52 -4.97 -11.43
CA LEU A 110 -6.20 -6.25 -11.62
C LEU A 110 -6.43 -6.64 -13.08
N SER A 111 -6.49 -5.65 -13.98
CA SER A 111 -6.63 -5.88 -15.43
C SER A 111 -5.30 -6.22 -16.13
N MET A 112 -4.16 -6.02 -15.47
CA MET A 112 -2.84 -6.32 -16.03
C MET A 112 -2.61 -7.84 -16.06
N ALA A 113 -2.26 -8.37 -17.23
CA ALA A 113 -2.03 -9.80 -17.44
C ALA A 113 -0.81 -10.35 -16.67
N SER A 114 0.12 -9.48 -16.25
CA SER A 114 1.24 -9.81 -15.36
C SER A 114 1.19 -8.91 -14.12
N ALA A 115 1.32 -9.49 -12.93
CA ALA A 115 1.03 -8.81 -11.66
C ALA A 115 2.10 -7.79 -11.22
N VAL A 116 3.15 -7.56 -12.00
CA VAL A 116 4.38 -6.86 -11.54
C VAL A 116 5.00 -5.91 -12.56
N GLU A 117 4.52 -5.84 -13.81
CA GLU A 117 5.11 -4.92 -14.78
C GLU A 117 4.64 -3.48 -14.54
N ASN A 118 5.45 -2.80 -13.73
CA ASN A 118 5.55 -1.37 -13.49
C ASN A 118 4.38 -0.71 -12.75
N ILE A 119 4.22 -1.07 -11.47
CA ILE A 119 3.36 -0.33 -10.51
C ILE A 119 3.65 1.18 -10.56
N ASP A 120 4.92 1.59 -10.71
CA ASP A 120 5.27 3.01 -10.75
C ASP A 120 4.67 3.72 -11.96
N ALA A 121 4.77 3.14 -13.16
CA ALA A 121 4.13 3.69 -14.35
C ALA A 121 2.60 3.76 -14.21
N LEU A 122 1.98 2.78 -13.56
CA LEU A 122 0.54 2.81 -13.27
C LEU A 122 0.18 3.99 -12.35
N ILE A 123 0.97 4.22 -11.29
CA ILE A 123 0.74 5.33 -10.37
C ILE A 123 0.95 6.67 -11.06
N GLU A 124 2.02 6.79 -11.84
CA GLU A 124 2.35 8.00 -12.62
C GLU A 124 1.23 8.33 -13.62
N GLU A 125 0.67 7.32 -14.30
CA GLU A 125 -0.46 7.48 -15.22
C GLU A 125 -1.75 7.92 -14.53
N VAL A 126 -2.10 7.33 -13.37
CA VAL A 126 -3.39 7.63 -12.71
C VAL A 126 -3.35 8.94 -11.93
N LEU A 127 -2.18 9.30 -11.37
CA LEU A 127 -2.03 10.50 -10.54
C LEU A 127 -1.52 11.72 -11.30
N ASP A 128 -1.32 11.61 -12.63
CA ASP A 128 -0.65 12.62 -13.46
C ASP A 128 0.68 13.11 -12.83
N PHE A 129 1.39 12.18 -12.17
CA PHE A 129 2.62 12.47 -11.44
C PHE A 129 3.82 12.19 -12.33
N ILE A 130 4.66 13.22 -12.56
CA ILE A 130 5.95 13.06 -13.24
C ILE A 130 7.05 13.14 -12.18
N PRO A 131 7.91 12.11 -12.03
CA PRO A 131 8.97 12.17 -11.06
C PRO A 131 10.00 13.26 -11.39
N PRO A 132 10.60 13.91 -10.37
CA PRO A 132 11.57 14.99 -10.58
C PRO A 132 12.77 14.59 -11.47
N GLU A 133 13.13 13.31 -11.46
CA GLU A 133 14.20 12.71 -12.25
C GLU A 133 13.94 12.83 -13.77
N CYS A 134 12.66 12.82 -14.19
CA CYS A 134 12.24 13.02 -15.59
C CYS A 134 12.16 14.51 -15.99
N MET A 135 12.16 15.43 -15.02
CA MET A 135 12.11 16.88 -15.28
C MET A 135 13.50 17.51 -15.45
N MET A 136 14.56 16.70 -15.36
CA MET A 136 15.95 17.15 -15.31
C MET A 136 16.66 17.15 -16.69
N GLU A 137 15.93 16.89 -17.79
CA GLU A 137 16.43 17.02 -19.17
C GLU A 137 15.95 18.32 -19.85
N ALA A 138 16.14 19.45 -19.17
CA ALA A 138 16.04 20.76 -19.80
C ALA A 138 17.23 21.63 -19.38
N VAL A 139 18.30 21.54 -20.17
CA VAL A 139 19.31 22.62 -20.35
C VAL A 139 19.40 22.89 -21.84
#